data_AF-A0AAV5VNY4-F1
#
_entry.id   AF-A0AAV5VNY4-F1
#
_cell.length_a   1.000
_cell.length_b   1.000
_cell.length_c   1.000
_cell.angle_alpha   90.00
_cell.angle_beta   90.00
_cell.angle_gamma   90.00
#
_symmetry.space_group_name_H-M   'P 1'
#
loop_
_entity.id
_entity.type
_entity.pdbx_description
1 polymer ?
#
loop_
_entity_poly.entity_id
_entity_poly.type
_entity_poly.pdbx_seq_one_letter_code
_entity_poly.pdbx_strand_id
1 'polypeptide(L)'
;MLAAKILDNLKGEFWSLRPDANKVLRREITFVHRDHQRQGIAQHLVHLGLDFDKLRSSGIDGIVSEASSFANQTLLARNGYQEIARSERKDYVRANGEPVVFPDETTAIKLFY
;
A
#
# COMPACT_ATOMS: atom_id res chain seq x y z
N MET A 1 11.60 -0.21 -13.95
CA MET A 1 10.85 1.06 -13.79
C MET A 1 11.10 1.61 -12.38
N LEU A 2 11.22 2.93 -12.21
CA LEU A 2 11.51 3.57 -10.91
C LEU A 2 10.53 3.15 -9.80
N ALA A 3 9.23 3.21 -10.08
CA ALA A 3 8.19 2.87 -9.12
C ALA A 3 8.29 1.41 -8.62
N ALA A 4 8.65 0.47 -9.49
CA ALA A 4 8.82 -0.94 -9.11
C ALA A 4 9.96 -1.11 -8.11
N LYS A 5 11.11 -0.44 -8.33
CA LYS A 5 12.25 -0.47 -7.38
C LYS A 5 11.86 0.09 -6.01
N ILE A 6 11.12 1.20 -5.98
CA ILE A 6 10.67 1.80 -4.71
C ILE A 6 9.72 0.85 -3.97
N LEU A 7 8.79 0.22 -4.68
CA LEU A 7 7.89 -0.78 -4.11
C LEU A 7 8.65 -1.98 -3.56
N ASP A 8 9.59 -2.55 -4.32
CA ASP A 8 10.37 -3.71 -3.90
C ASP A 8 11.23 -3.43 -2.66
N ASN A 9 11.82 -2.23 -2.58
CA ASN A 9 12.56 -1.79 -1.39
C ASN A 9 11.66 -1.76 -0.15
N LEU A 10 10.53 -1.04 -0.22
CA LEU A 10 9.56 -0.96 0.89
C LEU A 10 9.04 -2.34 1.28
N LYS A 11 8.80 -3.21 0.29
CA LYS A 11 8.34 -4.57 0.54
C LYS A 11 9.33 -5.38 1.37
N GLY A 12 10.62 -5.18 1.13
CA GLY A 12 11.72 -5.85 1.84
C GLY A 12 11.89 -5.39 3.29
N GLU A 13 11.49 -4.16 3.61
CA GLU A 13 11.61 -3.60 4.97
C GLU A 13 10.59 -4.19 5.96
N PHE A 14 9.49 -4.76 5.48
CA PHE A 14 8.37 -5.19 6.30
C PHE A 14 8.78 -6.05 7.51
N TRP A 15 9.55 -7.11 7.28
CA TRP A 15 9.92 -8.06 8.35
C TRP A 15 10.85 -7.45 9.39
N SER A 16 11.65 -6.45 9.01
CA SER A 16 12.47 -5.70 9.97
C SER A 16 11.64 -4.72 10.80
N LEU A 17 10.57 -4.17 10.22
CA LEU A 17 9.66 -3.24 10.89
C LEU A 17 8.66 -3.97 11.80
N ARG A 18 8.25 -5.19 11.42
CA ARG A 18 7.30 -6.04 12.15
C ARG A 18 7.90 -7.42 12.43
N PRO A 19 8.94 -7.50 13.29
CA PRO A 19 9.56 -8.77 13.64
C PRO A 19 8.66 -9.68 14.48
N ASP A 20 7.55 -9.15 14.99
CA ASP A 20 6.51 -9.87 15.74
C ASP A 20 5.52 -10.62 14.84
N ALA A 21 5.42 -10.23 13.57
CA ALA A 21 4.56 -10.90 12.60
C ALA A 21 5.24 -12.17 12.07
N ASN A 22 4.51 -13.28 12.07
CA ASN A 22 4.96 -14.57 11.55
C ASN A 22 4.43 -14.84 10.15
N LYS A 23 3.21 -14.40 9.86
CA LYS A 23 2.55 -14.63 8.57
C LYS A 23 1.58 -13.51 8.26
N VAL A 24 1.69 -12.95 7.06
CA VAL A 24 0.84 -11.84 6.63
C VAL A 24 0.21 -12.12 5.27
N LEU A 25 -0.96 -11.54 5.05
CA LEU A 25 -1.56 -11.46 3.73
C LEU A 25 -1.07 -10.18 3.04
N ARG A 26 -0.32 -10.30 1.95
CA ARG A 26 0.08 -9.12 1.17
C ARG A 26 -0.93 -8.86 0.04
N ARG A 27 -1.50 -7.66 0.03
CA ARG A 27 -2.33 -7.17 -1.07
C ARG A 27 -1.46 -6.38 -2.05
N GLU A 28 -1.23 -6.98 -3.20
CA GLU A 28 -0.32 -6.47 -4.23
C GLU A 28 -0.92 -5.33 -5.06
N ILE A 29 -2.19 -5.48 -5.48
CA ILE A 29 -2.83 -4.53 -6.42
C ILE A 29 -4.24 -4.24 -5.95
N THR A 30 -4.61 -2.96 -5.94
CA THR A 30 -6.00 -2.49 -5.81
C THR A 30 -6.20 -1.32 -6.75
N PHE A 31 -7.17 -1.46 -7.64
CA PHE A 31 -7.43 -0.51 -8.70
C PHE A 31 -8.91 -0.42 -9.01
N VAL A 32 -9.38 0.81 -9.25
CA VAL A 32 -10.72 1.09 -9.78
C VAL A 32 -10.56 1.98 -11.00
N HIS A 33 -11.11 1.54 -12.12
CA HIS A 33 -11.08 2.29 -13.37
C HIS A 33 -11.68 3.69 -13.16
N ARG A 34 -11.10 4.71 -13.80
CA ARG A 34 -11.44 6.13 -13.56
C ARG A 34 -12.94 6.42 -13.73
N ASP A 35 -13.59 5.77 -14.69
CA ASP A 35 -15.02 5.97 -15.00
C ASP A 35 -15.96 5.35 -13.94
N HIS A 36 -15.41 4.57 -13.00
CA HIS A 36 -16.14 3.92 -11.91
C HIS A 36 -15.67 4.38 -10.52
N GLN A 37 -14.80 5.39 -10.45
CA GLN A 37 -14.36 5.96 -9.18
C GLN A 37 -15.48 6.74 -8.50
N ARG A 38 -15.31 7.02 -7.19
CA ARG A 38 -16.26 7.78 -6.35
C ARG A 38 -17.64 7.13 -6.16
N GLN A 39 -17.76 5.84 -6.46
CA GLN A 39 -18.98 5.04 -6.26
C GLN A 39 -18.87 4.07 -5.07
N GLY A 40 -17.87 4.23 -4.20
CA GLY A 40 -17.64 3.33 -3.06
C GLY A 40 -17.01 1.98 -3.41
N ILE A 41 -16.68 1.70 -4.66
CA ILE A 41 -16.10 0.42 -5.11
C ILE A 41 -14.82 0.07 -4.36
N ALA A 42 -13.88 1.01 -4.22
CA ALA A 42 -12.62 0.75 -3.52
C ALA A 42 -12.84 0.39 -2.03
N GLN A 43 -13.83 1.01 -1.39
CA GLN A 43 -14.24 0.70 -0.02
C GLN A 43 -14.83 -0.71 0.11
N HIS A 44 -15.52 -1.19 -0.93
CA HIS A 44 -15.97 -2.58 -0.98
C HIS A 44 -14.80 -3.54 -1.21
N LEU A 45 -13.94 -3.25 -2.20
CA LEU A 45 -12.80 -4.09 -2.58
C LEU A 45 -11.77 -4.27 -1.45
N VAL A 46 -11.63 -3.29 -0.54
CA VAL A 46 -10.67 -3.38 0.56
C VAL A 46 -10.93 -4.58 1.49
N HIS A 47 -12.18 -5.05 1.56
CA HIS A 47 -12.63 -6.16 2.40
C HIS A 47 -13.23 -7.34 1.60
N LEU A 48 -13.38 -7.21 0.29
CA LEU A 48 -14.01 -8.23 -0.53
C LEU A 48 -13.22 -9.55 -0.45
N GLY A 49 -13.89 -10.62 -0.02
CA GLY A 49 -13.30 -11.95 0.11
C GLY A 49 -12.42 -12.15 1.35
N LEU A 50 -12.34 -11.16 2.26
CA LEU A 50 -11.62 -11.30 3.52
C LEU A 50 -12.56 -11.82 4.61
N ASP A 51 -12.30 -13.05 5.05
CA ASP A 51 -12.92 -13.64 6.24
C ASP A 51 -11.91 -13.55 7.40
N PHE A 52 -12.06 -12.53 8.25
CA PHE A 52 -11.08 -12.23 9.28
C PHE A 52 -10.93 -13.32 10.34
N ASP A 53 -12.01 -14.05 10.65
CA ASP A 53 -11.96 -15.15 11.61
C ASP A 53 -11.19 -16.34 11.02
N LYS A 54 -11.43 -16.64 9.74
CA LYS A 54 -10.66 -17.66 9.03
C LYS A 54 -9.19 -17.27 8.84
N LEU A 55 -8.90 -16.01 8.50
CA LEU A 55 -7.54 -15.52 8.38
C LEU A 55 -6.79 -15.65 9.70
N ARG A 56 -7.39 -15.20 10.81
CA ARG A 56 -6.80 -15.28 12.15
C ARG A 56 -6.58 -16.72 12.59
N SER A 57 -7.56 -17.61 12.41
CA SER A 57 -7.42 -19.04 12.73
C SER A 57 -6.40 -19.76 11.86
N SER A 58 -6.12 -19.26 10.65
CA SER A 58 -5.03 -19.76 9.78
C SER A 58 -3.64 -19.19 10.12
N GLY A 59 -3.56 -18.42 11.21
CA GLY A 59 -2.34 -17.81 11.72
C GLY A 59 -1.87 -16.59 10.93
N ILE A 60 -2.75 -15.87 10.24
CA ILE A 60 -2.40 -14.60 9.57
C ILE A 60 -2.52 -13.47 10.60
N ASP A 61 -1.40 -12.77 10.83
CA ASP A 61 -1.27 -11.74 11.86
C ASP A 61 -1.79 -10.37 11.41
N GLY A 62 -1.86 -10.15 10.10
CA GLY A 62 -2.36 -8.91 9.52
C GLY A 62 -2.29 -8.87 7.99
N ILE A 63 -2.65 -7.72 7.43
CA ILE A 63 -2.69 -7.48 5.99
C ILE A 63 -1.72 -6.36 5.66
N VAL A 64 -0.77 -6.63 4.77
CA VAL A 64 0.20 -5.62 4.30
C VAL A 64 -0.28 -5.04 2.97
N SER A 65 -0.10 -3.73 2.78
CA SER A 65 -0.42 -3.07 1.51
C SER A 65 0.48 -1.89 1.25
N GLU A 66 1.03 -1.80 0.03
CA GLU A 66 1.68 -0.60 -0.46
C GLU A 66 0.65 0.30 -1.17
N ALA A 67 0.71 1.62 -0.94
CA ALA A 67 -0.16 2.59 -1.59
C ALA A 67 0.63 3.72 -2.26
N SER A 68 0.49 3.81 -3.58
CA SER A 68 1.18 4.76 -4.45
C SER A 68 0.35 5.98 -4.87
N SER A 69 -0.88 6.10 -4.38
CA SER A 69 -1.75 7.25 -4.60
C SER A 69 -2.35 7.76 -3.29
N PHE A 70 -2.56 9.06 -3.20
CA PHE A 70 -3.15 9.70 -2.02
C PHE A 70 -4.55 9.14 -1.70
N ALA A 71 -5.33 8.83 -2.74
CA ALA A 71 -6.63 8.19 -2.59
C ALA A 71 -6.55 6.82 -1.89
N ASN A 72 -5.64 5.94 -2.31
CA ASN A 72 -5.46 4.63 -1.67
C ASN A 72 -4.88 4.77 -0.26
N GLN A 73 -3.96 5.70 -0.04
CA GLN A 73 -3.41 5.97 1.30
C GLN A 73 -4.52 6.38 2.28
N THR A 74 -5.41 7.27 1.84
CA THR A 74 -6.57 7.70 2.61
C THR A 74 -7.55 6.56 2.86
N LEU A 75 -7.81 5.73 1.85
CA LEU A 75 -8.66 4.54 1.98
C LEU A 75 -8.13 3.60 3.06
N LEU A 76 -6.84 3.26 3.02
CA LEU A 76 -6.22 2.34 3.98
C LEU A 76 -6.28 2.91 5.40
N ALA A 77 -5.86 4.16 5.58
CA ALA A 77 -5.91 4.81 6.89
C ALA A 77 -7.32 4.84 7.49
N ARG A 78 -8.36 5.09 6.67
CA ARG A 78 -9.77 5.06 7.10
C ARG A 78 -10.26 3.67 7.49
N ASN A 79 -9.62 2.62 6.98
CA ASN A 79 -9.96 1.22 7.29
C ASN A 79 -9.04 0.63 8.36
N GLY A 80 -8.37 1.47 9.16
CA GLY A 80 -7.62 1.06 10.35
C GLY A 80 -6.20 0.60 10.11
N TYR A 81 -5.73 0.63 8.86
CA TYR A 81 -4.32 0.34 8.55
C TYR A 81 -3.42 1.46 9.06
N GLN A 82 -2.26 1.09 9.60
CA GLN A 82 -1.25 2.02 10.07
C GLN A 82 -0.12 2.12 9.04
N GLU A 83 0.34 3.34 8.79
CA GLU A 83 1.55 3.54 8.00
C GLU A 83 2.76 3.12 8.83
N ILE A 84 3.54 2.15 8.33
CA ILE A 84 4.72 1.63 9.01
C ILE A 84 6.04 2.01 8.32
N ALA A 85 5.99 2.41 7.04
CA ALA A 85 7.12 2.98 6.31
C ALA A 85 6.64 3.80 5.11
N ARG A 86 7.54 4.63 4.57
CA ARG A 86 7.33 5.37 3.32
C ARG A 86 8.66 5.61 2.62
N SER A 87 8.61 5.74 1.30
CA SER A 87 9.76 6.16 0.51
C SER A 87 10.10 7.63 0.73
N GLU A 88 11.32 8.01 0.35
CA GLU A 88 11.82 9.37 0.49
C GLU A 88 11.70 10.16 -0.82
N ARG A 89 11.64 11.49 -0.73
CA ARG A 89 11.57 12.36 -1.91
C ARG A 89 12.74 12.16 -2.88
N LYS A 90 13.93 11.83 -2.35
CA LYS A 90 15.15 11.55 -3.12
C LYS A 90 15.02 10.33 -4.04
N ASP A 91 14.08 9.42 -3.75
CA ASP A 91 13.85 8.22 -4.56
C ASP A 91 13.09 8.53 -5.85
N TYR A 92 12.54 9.75 -5.97
CA TYR A 92 11.68 10.17 -7.07
C TYR A 92 12.43 10.98 -8.12
N VAL A 93 13.51 10.43 -8.64
CA VAL A 93 14.33 11.06 -9.69
C VAL A 93 14.34 10.16 -10.93
N ARG A 94 14.00 10.74 -12.08
CA ARG A 94 14.01 10.06 -13.39
C ARG A 94 15.44 9.82 -13.85
N ALA A 95 15.62 8.96 -14.85
CA ALA A 95 16.94 8.65 -15.40
C ALA A 95 17.68 9.88 -15.99
N ASN A 96 16.93 10.90 -16.42
CA ASN A 96 17.46 12.18 -16.91
C ASN A 96 17.76 13.20 -15.79
N GLY A 97 17.61 12.82 -14.51
CA GLY A 97 17.84 13.71 -13.36
C GLY A 97 16.65 14.57 -12.95
N GLU A 98 15.55 14.56 -13.71
CA GLU A 98 14.36 15.35 -13.36
C GLU A 98 13.57 14.70 -12.21
N PRO A 99 13.01 15.50 -11.28
CA PRO A 99 12.15 14.98 -10.24
C PRO A 99 10.82 14.46 -10.81
N VAL A 100 10.29 13.39 -10.24
CA VAL A 100 8.91 12.95 -10.52
C VAL A 100 7.94 13.90 -9.85
N VAL A 101 6.98 14.41 -10.62
CA VAL A 101 5.85 15.20 -10.13
C VAL A 101 4.63 14.28 -10.05
N PHE A 102 3.98 14.26 -8.88
CA PHE A 102 2.77 13.49 -8.69
C PHE A 102 1.56 14.27 -9.24
N PRO A 103 0.54 13.58 -9.77
CA PRO A 103 -0.64 14.23 -10.35
C PRO A 103 -1.67 14.68 -9.31
N ASP A 104 -1.48 14.33 -8.03
CA ASP A 104 -2.37 14.58 -6.91
C ASP A 104 -1.55 14.90 -5.64
N GLU A 105 -2.16 14.85 -4.46
CA GLU A 105 -1.53 15.11 -3.16
C GLU A 105 -0.55 14.00 -2.71
N THR A 106 -0.23 13.04 -3.58
CA THR A 106 0.77 12.02 -3.29
C THR A 106 2.15 12.65 -3.12
N THR A 107 2.85 12.28 -2.04
CA THR A 107 4.22 12.72 -1.77
C THR A 107 5.22 11.57 -1.71
N ALA A 108 4.73 10.36 -1.45
CA ALA A 108 5.51 9.14 -1.32
C ALA A 108 4.63 7.91 -1.56
N ILE A 109 5.26 6.77 -1.83
CA ILE A 109 4.66 5.44 -1.71
C ILE A 109 4.80 5.04 -0.25
N LYS A 110 3.72 4.48 0.31
CA LYS A 110 3.64 4.13 1.73
C LYS A 110 3.37 2.65 1.90
N LEU A 111 3.99 2.05 2.91
CA LEU A 111 3.71 0.70 3.37
C LEU A 111 2.74 0.78 4.56
N PHE A 112 1.63 0.07 4.44
CA PHE A 112 0.60 -0.05 5.46
C PHE A 112 0.50 -1.47 5.99
N TYR A 113 0.17 -1.58 7.28
CA TYR A 113 -0.10 -2.83 7.98
C TYR A 113 -1.24 -2.63 8.98
#